data_AF-A0A383E9F0-F1
#
_entry.id   AF-A0A383E9F0-F1
#
_cell.length_a   1.000
_cell.length_b   1.000
_cell.length_c   1.000
_cell.angle_alpha   90.00
_cell.angle_beta   90.00
_cell.angle_gamma   90.00
#
_symmetry.space_group_name_H-M   'P 1'
#
loop_
_entity.id
_entity.type
_entity.pdbx_description
1 polymer ?
#
loop_
_entity_poly.entity_id
_entity_poly.type
_entity_poly.pdbx_seq_one_letter_code
_entity_poly.pdbx_strand_id
1 'polypeptide(L)'
;MELSTIAKPYAQAIFEIAGQGKSVPSWSDFLAAASAIMADKNTKAFIASPGKSKDQKVNLISALIGKTNSKELSKQESAFINLILNNNRSSA
;
A
#
# COMPACT_ATOMS: atom_id res chain seq x y z
N MET A 1 10.06 17.26 -9.04
CA MET A 1 11.25 16.52 -8.59
C MET A 1 10.79 15.12 -8.17
N GLU A 2 10.68 14.27 -9.18
CA GLU A 2 10.69 12.80 -9.18
C GLU A 2 10.25 12.06 -7.89
N LEU A 3 8.96 11.75 -7.76
CA LEU A 3 8.48 10.69 -6.83
C LEU A 3 9.25 9.37 -7.01
N SER A 4 9.80 9.14 -8.22
CA SER A 4 10.68 8.02 -8.56
C SER A 4 11.92 7.89 -7.67
N THR A 5 12.54 8.99 -7.22
CA THR A 5 13.78 8.92 -6.43
C THR A 5 13.52 8.42 -5.00
N ILE A 6 12.33 8.71 -4.47
CA ILE A 6 11.90 8.32 -3.12
C ILE A 6 11.19 6.96 -3.13
N ALA A 7 10.43 6.63 -4.19
CA ALA A 7 9.70 5.37 -4.30
C ALA A 7 10.62 4.16 -4.57
N LYS A 8 11.71 4.36 -5.32
CA LYS A 8 12.66 3.31 -5.71
C LYS A 8 13.28 2.53 -4.54
N PRO A 9 13.80 3.17 -3.46
CA PRO A 9 14.34 2.41 -2.32
C PRO A 9 13.28 1.57 -1.59
N TYR A 10 12.01 2.02 -1.55
CA TYR A 10 10.93 1.21 -0.95
C TYR A 10 10.58 0.01 -1.83
N ALA A 11 10.50 0.20 -3.15
CA ALA A 11 10.26 -0.88 -4.09
C ALA A 11 11.36 -1.94 -4.02
N GLN A 12 12.63 -1.51 -3.90
CA GLN A 12 13.76 -2.41 -3.75
C GLN A 12 13.70 -3.18 -2.43
N ALA A 13 13.42 -2.51 -1.31
CA ALA A 13 13.26 -3.17 -0.01
C ALA A 13 12.14 -4.21 0.00
N ILE A 14 10.99 -3.92 -0.63
CA ILE A 14 9.91 -4.91 -0.78
C ILE A 14 10.37 -6.10 -1.62
N PHE A 15 11.04 -5.85 -2.74
CA PHE A 15 11.51 -6.91 -3.62
C PHE A 15 12.53 -7.82 -2.92
N GLU A 16 13.44 -7.26 -2.12
CA GLU A 16 14.37 -8.01 -1.28
C GLU A 16 13.63 -8.85 -0.22
N ILE A 17 12.65 -8.28 0.48
CA ILE A 17 11.81 -9.01 1.47
C ILE A 17 11.04 -10.15 0.78
N ALA A 18 10.47 -9.88 -0.39
CA ALA A 18 9.71 -10.85 -1.16
C ALA A 18 10.60 -11.98 -1.70
N GLY A 19 11.82 -11.66 -2.13
CA GLY A 19 12.82 -12.62 -2.60
C GLY A 19 13.33 -13.53 -1.49
N GLN A 20 13.66 -12.97 -0.32
CA GLN A 20 14.09 -13.75 0.85
C GLN A 20 13.00 -14.72 1.34
N GLY A 21 11.73 -14.32 1.24
CA GLY A 21 10.59 -15.15 1.64
C GLY A 21 10.07 -16.11 0.58
N LYS A 22 10.61 -16.13 -0.64
CA LYS A 22 10.01 -16.78 -1.83
C LYS A 22 8.53 -16.38 -2.06
N SER A 23 8.17 -15.16 -1.66
CA SER A 23 6.80 -14.63 -1.68
C SER A 23 6.59 -13.60 -2.79
N VAL A 24 7.49 -13.55 -3.78
CA VAL A 24 7.41 -12.61 -4.92
C VAL A 24 6.04 -12.63 -5.62
N PRO A 25 5.41 -13.79 -5.90
CA PRO A 25 4.07 -13.81 -6.49
C PRO A 25 3.02 -13.15 -5.59
N SER A 26 3.00 -13.50 -4.30
CA SER A 26 2.07 -12.91 -3.32
C SER A 26 2.23 -11.39 -3.20
N TRP A 27 3.47 -10.89 -3.23
CA TRP A 27 3.74 -9.46 -3.20
C TRP A 27 3.31 -8.76 -4.49
N SER A 28 3.45 -9.42 -5.64
CA SER A 28 2.95 -8.90 -6.92
C SER A 28 1.43 -8.74 -6.90
N ASP A 29 0.70 -9.75 -6.44
CA ASP A 29 -0.77 -9.71 -6.33
C ASP A 29 -1.22 -8.64 -5.33
N PHE A 30 -0.52 -8.53 -4.20
CA PHE A 30 -0.74 -7.48 -3.21
C PHE A 30 -0.54 -6.07 -3.80
N LEU A 31 0.59 -5.83 -4.47
CA LEU A 31 0.90 -4.52 -5.07
C LEU A 31 -0.06 -4.17 -6.21
N ALA A 32 -0.48 -5.15 -7.01
CA ALA A 32 -1.48 -4.95 -8.05
C ALA A 32 -2.84 -4.52 -7.47
N ALA A 33 -3.31 -5.21 -6.43
CA ALA A 33 -4.54 -4.84 -5.72
C ALA A 33 -4.43 -3.46 -5.06
N ALA A 34 -3.31 -3.19 -4.39
CA ALA A 34 -3.06 -1.89 -3.78
C ALA A 34 -3.06 -0.75 -4.82
N SER A 35 -2.43 -0.97 -5.98
CA SER A 35 -2.41 0.00 -7.08
C SER A 35 -3.82 0.26 -7.62
N ALA A 36 -4.62 -0.78 -7.86
CA ALA A 36 -5.99 -0.64 -8.32
C ALA A 36 -6.86 0.15 -7.31
N ILE A 37 -6.71 -0.14 -6.01
CA ILE A 37 -7.45 0.54 -4.95
C ILE A 37 -7.02 2.00 -4.82
N MET A 38 -5.71 2.29 -4.88
CA MET A 38 -5.22 3.68 -4.82
C MET A 38 -5.53 4.48 -6.10
N ALA A 39 -5.75 3.81 -7.23
CA ALA A 39 -6.20 4.45 -8.46
C ALA A 39 -7.69 4.85 -8.42
N ASP A 40 -8.50 4.20 -7.56
CA ASP A 40 -9.92 4.49 -7.43
C ASP A 40 -10.19 5.91 -6.92
N LYS A 41 -11.17 6.57 -7.54
CA LYS A 41 -11.52 7.98 -7.23
C LYS A 41 -12.04 8.15 -5.81
N ASN A 42 -12.79 7.18 -5.28
CA ASN A 42 -13.32 7.25 -3.92
C ASN A 42 -12.20 7.07 -2.90
N THR A 43 -11.28 6.14 -3.16
CA THR A 43 -10.09 5.96 -2.32
C THR A 43 -9.24 7.22 -2.29
N LYS A 44 -8.98 7.85 -3.45
CA LYS A 44 -8.25 9.13 -3.52
C LYS A 44 -8.93 10.24 -2.72
N ALA A 45 -10.26 10.39 -2.87
CA ALA A 45 -11.03 11.36 -2.11
C ALA A 45 -10.99 11.09 -0.60
N PHE A 46 -11.00 9.81 -0.19
CA PHE A 46 -10.88 9.40 1.20
C PHE A 46 -9.51 9.71 1.80
N ILE A 47 -8.43 9.43 1.06
CA ILE A 47 -7.05 9.75 1.46
C ILE A 47 -6.87 11.27 1.53
N ALA A 48 -7.43 12.03 0.60
CA ALA A 48 -7.37 13.49 0.58
C ALA A 48 -8.22 14.16 1.67
N SER A 49 -9.16 13.43 2.28
CA SER A 49 -10.03 13.99 3.33
C SER A 49 -9.22 14.36 4.58
N PRO A 50 -9.21 15.64 4.99
CA PRO A 50 -8.45 16.10 6.16
C PRO A 50 -9.09 15.68 7.49
N GLY A 51 -10.38 15.31 7.49
CA GLY A 51 -11.12 14.91 8.69
C GLY A 51 -10.96 13.44 9.09
N LYS A 52 -10.12 12.66 8.39
CA LYS A 52 -9.91 11.23 8.66
C LYS A 52 -8.54 10.98 9.26
N SER A 53 -8.49 10.35 10.43
CA SER A 53 -7.26 9.92 11.09
C SER A 53 -6.47 8.97 10.21
N LYS A 54 -5.14 9.00 10.34
CA LYS A 54 -4.24 8.12 9.57
C LYS A 54 -4.58 6.64 9.76
N ASP A 55 -4.91 6.23 10.99
CA ASP A 55 -5.32 4.86 11.30
C ASP A 55 -6.60 4.43 10.56
N GLN A 56 -7.56 5.35 10.36
CA GLN A 56 -8.77 5.05 9.59
C GLN A 56 -8.45 4.83 8.10
N LYS A 57 -7.50 5.61 7.57
CA LYS A 57 -6.99 5.46 6.19
C LYS A 57 -6.27 4.13 6.00
N VAL A 58 -5.40 3.77 6.95
CA VAL A 58 -4.68 2.50 6.93
C VAL A 58 -5.65 1.32 7.04
N ASN A 59 -6.57 1.35 8.00
CA ASN A 59 -7.53 0.26 8.19
C ASN A 59 -8.44 0.05 6.98
N LEU A 60 -8.95 1.13 6.38
CA LEU A 60 -9.81 1.01 5.20
C LEU A 60 -9.05 0.44 4.01
N ILE A 61 -7.86 0.96 3.72
CA ILE A 61 -7.08 0.52 2.55
C ILE A 61 -6.61 -0.93 2.73
N SER A 62 -6.14 -1.30 3.93
CA SER A 62 -5.82 -2.69 4.24
C SER A 62 -7.04 -3.60 4.08
N ALA A 63 -8.22 -3.21 4.59
CA ALA A 63 -9.44 -4.00 4.42
C ALA A 63 -9.83 -4.17 2.95
N LEU A 64 -9.70 -3.11 2.13
CA LEU A 64 -9.99 -3.17 0.70
C LEU A 64 -9.03 -4.11 -0.03
N ILE A 65 -7.72 -4.01 0.24
CA ILE A 65 -6.71 -4.87 -0.41
C ILE A 65 -6.95 -6.33 -0.03
N GLY A 66 -7.23 -6.60 1.25
CA GLY A 66 -7.50 -7.96 1.71
C GLY A 66 -8.77 -8.54 1.09
N LYS A 67 -9.79 -7.70 0.89
CA LYS A 67 -11.02 -8.11 0.20
C LYS A 67 -10.79 -8.43 -1.28
N THR A 68 -9.97 -7.63 -1.98
CA THR A 68 -9.62 -7.87 -3.39
C THR A 68 -8.84 -9.18 -3.56
N ASN A 69 -7.90 -9.47 -2.65
CA ASN A 69 -7.08 -10.68 -2.70
C ASN A 69 -7.70 -11.88 -1.99
N SER A 70 -8.93 -11.75 -1.48
CA SER A 70 -9.61 -12.77 -0.66
C SER A 70 -8.71 -13.37 0.45
N LYS A 71 -7.85 -12.53 1.03
CA LYS A 71 -6.79 -12.93 1.95
C LYS A 71 -6.53 -11.80 2.94
N GLU A 72 -6.27 -12.13 4.20
CA GLU A 72 -5.78 -11.14 5.16
C GLU A 72 -4.35 -10.70 4.83
N LEU A 73 -4.08 -9.40 5.00
CA LEU A 73 -2.74 -8.88 4.82
C LEU A 73 -1.81 -9.47 5.88
N SER A 74 -0.64 -9.92 5.45
CA SER A 74 0.47 -10.24 6.33
C SER A 74 0.92 -9.02 7.13
N LYS A 75 1.72 -9.29 8.16
CA LYS A 75 2.35 -8.23 8.97
C LYS A 75 3.20 -7.30 8.11
N GLN A 76 3.93 -7.84 7.12
CA GLN A 76 4.77 -7.03 6.24
C GLN A 76 3.95 -6.16 5.28
N GLU A 77 2.87 -6.70 4.69
CA GLU A 77 1.98 -5.97 3.78
C GLU A 77 1.26 -4.82 4.52
N SER A 78 0.75 -5.09 5.72
CA SER A 78 0.10 -4.08 6.58
C SER A 78 1.08 -2.98 7.00
N ALA A 79 2.31 -3.36 7.37
CA ALA A 79 3.37 -2.41 7.72
C ALA A 79 3.75 -1.52 6.52
N PHE A 80 3.76 -2.08 5.32
CA PHE A 80 4.01 -1.31 4.09
C PHE A 80 2.92 -0.27 3.82
N ILE A 81 1.64 -0.64 3.89
CA ILE A 81 0.52 0.31 3.74
C ILE A 81 0.58 1.41 4.79
N ASN A 82 0.88 1.05 6.04
CA ASN A 82 1.05 2.00 7.13
C ASN A 82 2.19 2.99 6.82
N LEU A 83 3.30 2.50 6.28
CA LEU A 83 4.46 3.32 5.92
C LEU A 83 4.15 4.30 4.78
N ILE A 84 3.43 3.87 3.75
CA ILE A 84 3.04 4.72 2.60
C ILE A 84 2.06 5.82 3.03
N LEU A 85 1.06 5.47 3.85
CA LEU A 85 0.01 6.40 4.27
C LEU A 85 0.48 7.36 5.37
N ASN A 86 1.31 6.90 6.31
CA ASN A 86 1.81 7.76 7.39
C ASN A 86 2.82 8.81 6.92
N ASN A 87 3.65 8.45 5.94
CA ASN A 87 4.67 9.33 5.37
C ASN A 87 4.14 10.23 4.24
N ASN A 88 2.82 10.30 4.05
CA ASN A 88 2.17 11.10 3.00
C ASN A 88 2.74 10.78 1.60
N ARG A 89 3.12 9.50 1.36
CA ARG A 89 3.71 9.02 0.11
C ARG A 89 2.65 8.53 -0.88
N SER A 90 1.38 8.61 -0.52
CA SER A 90 0.25 8.49 -1.44
C SER A 90 0.01 9.87 -2.06
N SER A 91 0.77 10.20 -3.09
CA SER A 91 0.50 11.40 -3.87
C SER A 91 -0.90 11.27 -4.50
N ALA A 92 -1.84 12.07 -4.00
CA ALA A 92 -3.14 12.28 -4.63
C ALA A 92 -2.96 13.10 -5.91
#